data_AF-A0A7W6GNF9-F1
#
_entry.id   AF-A0A7W6GNF9-F1
#
_cell.length_a   1.000
_cell.length_b   1.000
_cell.length_c   1.000
_cell.angle_alpha   90.00
_cell.angle_beta   90.00
_cell.angle_gamma   90.00
#
_symmetry.space_group_name_H-M   'P 1'
#
loop_
_entity.id
_entity.type
_entity.pdbx_description
1 polymer ?
#
loop_
_entity_poly.entity_id
_entity_poly.type
_entity_poly.pdbx_seq_one_letter_code
_entity_poly.pdbx_strand_id
1 'polypeptide(L)'
;MFDARGYPDALWAGVEPHEPLAHLHRKIDRMCVRCGLASERRAYLPHMTLARMGRAAGPVTPFLAENAGLSLPAFTVSTVTLFESHLSHNGAIYRQAAQYPAQGS
;
A
#
# COMPACT_ATOMS: atom_id res chain seq x y z
N MET A 1 -9.37 7.00 -1.59
CA MET A 1 -10.11 5.87 -2.19
C MET A 1 -9.62 5.66 -3.62
N PHE A 2 -9.53 4.41 -4.08
CA PHE A 2 -9.35 4.13 -5.50
C PHE A 2 -10.69 3.72 -6.11
N ASP A 3 -11.01 4.29 -7.26
CA ASP A 3 -12.18 3.91 -8.04
C ASP A 3 -11.78 3.10 -9.28
N ALA A 4 -12.69 2.22 -9.68
CA ALA A 4 -12.66 1.57 -10.97
C ALA A 4 -14.02 1.80 -11.62
N ARG A 5 -14.06 2.57 -12.73
CA ARG A 5 -15.27 2.81 -13.52
C ARG A 5 -16.45 3.36 -12.70
N GLY A 6 -16.17 4.28 -11.77
CA GLY A 6 -17.19 4.94 -10.93
C GLY A 6 -17.64 4.14 -9.70
N TYR A 7 -17.07 2.95 -9.47
CA TYR A 7 -17.28 2.19 -8.25
C TYR A 7 -16.03 2.23 -7.36
N PRO A 8 -16.18 2.44 -6.03
CA PRO A 8 -15.10 2.24 -5.09
C PRO A 8 -14.56 0.81 -5.23
N ASP A 9 -13.29 0.64 -5.57
CA ASP A 9 -12.64 -0.68 -5.63
C ASP A 9 -11.93 -1.00 -4.30
N ALA A 10 -11.34 0.03 -3.68
CA ALA A 10 -10.64 -0.10 -2.40
C ALA A 10 -10.79 1.14 -1.52
N LEU A 11 -11.07 0.88 -0.24
CA LEU A 11 -10.95 1.84 0.86
C LEU A 11 -9.54 1.76 1.43
N TRP A 12 -8.90 2.91 1.64
CA TRP A 12 -7.55 2.99 2.15
C TRP A 12 -7.34 4.22 3.04
N ALA A 13 -6.40 4.11 3.97
CA ALA A 13 -5.88 5.23 4.75
C ALA A 13 -4.56 5.71 4.14
N GLY A 14 -4.42 7.03 3.94
CA GLY A 14 -3.17 7.62 3.45
C GLY A 14 -2.09 7.54 4.52
N VAL A 15 -0.83 7.45 4.10
CA VAL A 15 0.32 7.46 5.01
C VAL A 15 1.15 8.71 4.77
N GLU A 16 1.40 9.47 5.83
CA GLU A 16 2.23 10.67 5.84
C GLU A 16 3.44 10.50 6.77
N PRO A 17 4.58 11.16 6.50
CA PRO A 17 4.85 12.01 5.34
C PRO A 17 5.09 11.21 4.04
N HIS A 18 4.70 11.80 2.90
CA HIS A 18 4.75 11.13 1.59
C HIS A 18 6.18 10.95 1.06
N GLU A 19 7.01 11.99 1.14
CA GLU A 19 8.30 12.06 0.44
C GLU A 19 9.32 10.98 0.86
N PRO A 20 9.52 10.66 2.15
CA PRO A 20 10.45 9.59 2.54
C PRO A 20 10.05 8.22 1.97
N LEU A 21 8.75 7.92 1.95
CA LEU A 21 8.21 6.68 1.38
C LEU A 21 8.34 6.68 -0.15
N ALA A 22 8.06 7.81 -0.81
CA ALA A 22 8.24 7.95 -2.25
C ALA A 22 9.73 7.83 -2.66
N HIS A 23 10.66 8.32 -1.85
CA HIS A 23 12.09 8.11 -2.04
C HIS A 23 12.46 6.62 -1.95
N LEU A 24 12.01 5.93 -0.90
CA LEU A 24 12.24 4.49 -0.73
C LEU A 24 11.66 3.68 -1.90
N HIS A 25 10.42 3.96 -2.29
CA HIS A 25 9.76 3.34 -3.44
C HIS A 25 10.61 3.46 -4.72
N ARG A 26 11.06 4.68 -5.06
CA ARG A 26 11.92 4.91 -6.24
C ARG A 26 13.25 4.16 -6.15
N LYS A 27 13.83 4.02 -4.95
CA LYS A 27 15.07 3.25 -4.75
C LYS A 27 14.85 1.76 -5.00
N ILE A 28 13.77 1.20 -4.47
CA ILE A 28 13.40 -0.21 -4.66
C ILE A 28 13.11 -0.49 -6.14
N ASP A 29 12.31 0.35 -6.81
CA ASP A 29 11.99 0.18 -8.23
C ASP A 29 13.25 0.13 -9.10
N ARG A 30 14.20 1.05 -8.89
CA ARG A 30 15.50 1.03 -9.58
C ARG A 30 16.28 -0.26 -9.35
N MET A 31 16.21 -0.84 -8.15
CA MET A 31 16.88 -2.11 -7.85
C MET A 31 16.18 -3.28 -8.55
N CYS A 32 14.85 -3.32 -8.54
CA CYS A 32 14.06 -4.31 -9.27
C CYS A 32 14.37 -4.29 -10.77
N VAL A 33 14.47 -3.10 -11.38
CA VAL A 33 14.86 -2.95 -12.78
C VAL A 33 16.25 -3.50 -13.06
N ARG A 34 17.23 -3.23 -12.18
CA ARG A 34 18.59 -3.81 -12.31
C ARG A 34 18.60 -5.33 -12.20
N CYS A 35 17.62 -5.92 -11.53
CA CYS A 35 17.41 -7.37 -11.47
C CYS A 35 16.61 -7.94 -12.66
N GLY A 36 16.26 -7.12 -13.66
CA GLY A 36 15.55 -7.55 -14.86
C GLY A 36 14.03 -7.46 -14.79
N LEU A 37 13.46 -6.84 -13.74
CA LEU A 37 12.02 -6.59 -13.64
C LEU A 37 11.63 -5.31 -14.40
N ALA A 38 10.36 -5.21 -14.80
CA ALA A 38 9.85 -3.97 -15.36
C ALA A 38 9.71 -2.88 -14.27
N SER A 39 9.91 -1.62 -14.65
CA SER A 39 9.67 -0.47 -13.76
C SER A 39 8.18 -0.32 -13.47
N GLU A 40 7.84 0.02 -12.22
CA GLU A 40 6.49 0.39 -11.79
C GLU A 40 6.06 1.69 -12.47
N ARG A 41 4.94 1.64 -13.19
CA ARG A 41 4.43 2.77 -13.98
C ARG A 41 3.36 3.57 -13.26
N ARG A 42 2.74 2.99 -12.23
CA ARG A 42 1.68 3.66 -11.47
C ARG A 42 2.29 4.70 -10.54
N ALA A 43 1.60 5.82 -10.38
CA ALA A 43 1.97 6.82 -9.39
C ALA A 43 1.97 6.19 -7.99
N TYR A 44 3.07 6.35 -7.26
CA TYR A 44 3.15 5.84 -5.90
C TYR A 44 2.40 6.75 -4.94
N LEU A 45 1.35 6.20 -4.35
CA LEU A 45 0.56 6.82 -3.29
C LEU A 45 0.70 5.91 -2.05
N PRO A 46 1.52 6.28 -1.05
CA PRO A 46 1.64 5.56 0.22
C PRO A 46 0.27 5.46 0.90
N HIS A 47 -0.21 4.24 1.06
CA HIS A 47 -1.50 3.96 1.67
C HIS A 47 -1.51 2.58 2.32
N MET A 48 -2.40 2.40 3.29
CA MET A 48 -2.77 1.10 3.82
C MET A 48 -4.17 0.76 3.32
N THR A 49 -4.30 -0.32 2.55
CA THR A 49 -5.63 -0.82 2.14
C THR A 49 -6.35 -1.34 3.38
N LEU A 50 -7.53 -0.78 3.66
CA LEU A 50 -8.37 -1.16 4.80
C LEU A 50 -9.42 -2.20 4.40
N ALA A 51 -9.99 -2.03 3.20
CA ALA A 51 -10.98 -2.94 2.65
C ALA A 51 -10.93 -2.94 1.13
N ARG A 52 -11.23 -4.09 0.53
CA ARG A 52 -11.56 -4.20 -0.90
C ARG A 52 -13.07 -4.31 -1.03
N MET A 53 -13.64 -3.54 -1.93
CA MET A 53 -15.08 -3.41 -2.08
C MET A 53 -15.55 -4.35 -3.19
N GLY A 54 -16.52 -5.21 -2.88
CA GLY A 54 -17.18 -6.04 -3.89
C GLY A 54 -18.22 -5.24 -4.67
N ARG A 55 -18.74 -5.82 -5.76
CA ARG A 55 -19.83 -5.21 -6.56
C ARG A 55 -21.11 -4.91 -5.78
N ALA A 56 -21.32 -5.62 -4.66
CA ALA A 56 -22.47 -5.43 -3.78
C ALA A 56 -22.21 -4.39 -2.67
N ALA A 57 -21.07 -3.70 -2.69
CA ALA A 57 -20.80 -2.63 -1.74
C ALA A 57 -21.82 -1.49 -1.91
N GLY A 58 -22.44 -1.09 -0.79
CA GLY A 58 -23.30 0.09 -0.74
C GLY A 58 -22.50 1.41 -0.88
N PRO A 59 -23.18 2.56 -0.82
CA PRO A 59 -22.54 3.86 -0.93
C PRO A 59 -21.54 4.07 0.22
N VAL A 60 -20.30 4.36 -0.12
CA VAL A 60 -19.19 4.59 0.82
C VAL A 60 -19.03 6.05 1.24
N THR A 61 -19.70 6.97 0.55
CA THR A 61 -19.56 8.42 0.77
C THR A 61 -19.87 8.86 2.21
N PRO A 62 -20.94 8.37 2.87
CA PRO A 62 -21.22 8.76 4.26
C PRO A 62 -20.08 8.34 5.20
N PHE A 63 -19.59 7.10 5.05
CA PHE A 63 -18.46 6.60 5.82
C PHE A 63 -17.21 7.46 5.60
N LEU A 64 -16.91 7.83 4.36
CA LEU A 64 -15.77 8.71 4.06
C LEU A 64 -15.92 10.09 4.71
N ALA A 65 -17.12 10.68 4.68
CA ALA A 65 -17.37 11.98 5.28
C ALA A 65 -17.15 11.97 6.80
N GLU A 66 -17.62 10.92 7.47
CA GLU A 66 -17.43 10.73 8.92
C GLU A 66 -15.96 10.48 9.30
N ASN A 67 -15.17 9.87 8.41
CA ASN A 67 -13.81 9.43 8.70
C ASN A 67 -12.72 10.24 7.97
N ALA A 68 -13.07 11.34 7.30
CA ALA A 68 -12.14 12.15 6.51
C ALA A 68 -10.98 12.73 7.34
N GLY A 69 -11.20 12.97 8.63
CA GLY A 69 -10.20 13.49 9.57
C GLY A 69 -9.42 12.41 10.34
N LEU A 70 -9.40 11.17 9.85
CA LEU A 70 -8.68 10.08 10.49
C LEU A 70 -7.21 10.46 10.72
N SER A 71 -6.82 10.56 11.99
CA SER A 71 -5.44 10.75 12.42
C SER A 71 -5.11 9.72 13.48
N LEU A 72 -4.09 8.92 13.22
CA LEU A 72 -3.58 7.91 14.15
C LEU A 72 -2.26 8.40 14.77
N PRO A 73 -1.87 7.90 15.95
CA PRO A 73 -0.58 8.23 16.53
C PRO A 73 0.57 7.89 15.57
N ALA A 74 1.54 8.79 15.47
CA ALA A 74 2.74 8.55 14.70
C ALA A 74 3.54 7.38 15.30
N PHE A 75 4.22 6.62 14.44
CA PHE A 75 5.11 5.54 14.84
C PHE A 75 6.39 5.55 14.01
N THR A 76 7.44 5.00 14.58
CA THR A 76 8.73 4.86 13.89
C THR A 76 8.78 3.55 13.13
N VAL A 77 9.02 3.60 11.82
CA VAL A 77 9.32 2.42 11.01
C VAL A 77 10.76 1.98 11.30
N SER A 78 10.92 0.80 11.91
CA SER A 78 12.24 0.25 12.25
C SER A 78 12.77 -0.75 11.22
N THR A 79 11.88 -1.35 10.41
CA THR A 79 12.23 -2.39 9.44
C THR A 79 11.40 -2.29 8.16
N VAL A 80 11.99 -2.77 7.07
CA VAL A 80 11.35 -2.99 5.78
C VAL A 80 11.37 -4.49 5.51
N THR A 81 10.22 -5.10 5.26
CA THR A 81 10.09 -6.54 5.04
C THR A 81 9.74 -6.83 3.59
N LEU A 82 10.49 -7.73 2.96
CA LEU A 82 10.14 -8.31 1.67
C LEU A 82 9.20 -9.49 1.90
N PHE A 83 8.03 -9.43 1.28
CA PHE A 83 7.04 -10.51 1.32
C PHE A 83 6.92 -11.20 -0.03
N GLU A 84 6.77 -12.52 0.02
CA GLU A 84 6.23 -13.31 -1.07
C GLU A 84 4.72 -13.48 -0.87
N SER A 85 3.97 -13.40 -1.96
CA SER A 85 2.52 -13.58 -1.96
C SER A 85 2.15 -14.77 -2.84
N HIS A 86 1.52 -15.78 -2.23
CA HIS A 86 1.00 -16.95 -2.92
C HIS A 86 -0.52 -16.87 -2.98
N LEU A 87 -1.07 -16.78 -4.18
CA LEU A 87 -2.52 -16.78 -4.37
C LEU A 87 -3.09 -18.19 -4.14
N SER A 88 -4.11 -18.27 -3.28
CA SER A 88 -4.90 -19.48 -3.05
C SER A 88 -6.38 -19.21 -3.30
N HIS A 89 -7.19 -20.28 -3.33
CA HIS A 89 -8.65 -20.18 -3.43
C HIS A 89 -9.29 -19.33 -2.32
N ASN A 90 -8.65 -19.25 -1.15
CA ASN A 90 -9.16 -18.50 0.01
C ASN A 90 -8.50 -17.12 0.17
N GLY A 91 -7.73 -16.68 -0.84
CA GLY A 91 -7.02 -15.39 -0.81
C GLY A 91 -5.49 -15.54 -0.82
N ALA A 92 -4.82 -14.40 -0.66
CA ALA A 92 -3.35 -14.34 -0.68
C ALA A 92 -2.76 -14.78 0.66
N ILE A 93 -1.81 -15.72 0.60
CA ILE A 93 -0.98 -16.15 1.73
C ILE A 93 0.35 -15.42 1.62
N TYR A 94 0.75 -14.71 2.67
CA TYR A 94 1.99 -13.94 2.70
C TYR A 94 3.07 -14.66 3.51
N ARG A 95 4.26 -14.75 2.94
CA ARG A 95 5.46 -15.29 3.60
C ARG A 95 6.52 -14.19 3.67
N GLN A 96 7.08 -13.97 4.85
CA GLN A 96 8.25 -13.10 4.98
C GLN A 96 9.46 -13.78 4.32
N ALA A 97 10.00 -13.16 3.28
CA ALA A 97 11.17 -13.65 2.55
C ALA A 97 12.48 -13.06 3.10
N ALA A 98 12.47 -11.78 3.47
CA ALA A 98 13.61 -11.10 4.09
C ALA A 98 13.14 -9.88 4.89
N GLN A 99 13.98 -9.42 5.82
CA GLN A 99 13.74 -8.20 6.59
C GLN A 99 15.03 -7.38 6.67
N TYR A 100 14.89 -6.07 6.51
CA TYR A 100 15.99 -5.11 6.47
C TYR A 100 15.74 -4.01 7.51
N PRO A 101 16.74 -3.59 8.28
CA PRO A 101 16.62 -2.40 9.12
C PRO A 101 16.30 -1.16 8.28
N ALA A 102 15.39 -0.31 8.77
CA ALA A 102 15.02 0.94 8.11
C ALA A 102 16.06 2.06 8.35
N GLN A 103 16.99 1.85 9.29
CA GLN A 103 18.13 2.72 9.50
C GLN A 103 19.30 2.22 8.65
N GLY A 104 19.76 3.07 7.73
CA GLY A 104 20.85 2.71 6.83
C GLY A 104 22.16 2.49 7.59
N SER A 105 22.84 1.40 7.25
CA SER A 105 24.30 1.28 7.32
C SER A 105 24.91 1.83 6.05
#